data_AF-A0A960D0K4-F1
#
_entry.id   AF-A0A960D0K4-F1
#
_cell.length_a   1.000
_cell.length_b   1.000
_cell.length_c   1.000
_cell.angle_alpha   90.00
_cell.angle_beta   90.00
_cell.angle_gamma   90.00
#
_symmetry.space_group_name_H-M   'P 1'
#
loop_
_entity.id
_entity.type
_entity.pdbx_description
1 polymer ?
#
loop_
_entity_poly.entity_id
_entity_poly.type
_entity_poly.pdbx_seq_one_letter_code
_entity_poly.pdbx_strand_id
1 'polypeptide(L)' 'MTPPRRNLLDALGVELPEDLLTLALTHRSYAYEHGGLPTNERLEFLGDAVLGLTITDELF' A
#
# COMPACT_ATOMS: atom_id res chain seq x y z
N MET A 1 -4.19 -19.46 2.72
CA MET A 1 -2.85 -19.34 2.10
C MET A 1 -2.71 -17.91 1.63
N THR A 2 -1.72 -17.16 2.10
CA THR A 2 -1.45 -15.79 1.62
C THR A 2 -1.12 -15.86 0.13
N PRO A 3 -1.83 -15.14 -0.75
CA PRO A 3 -1.50 -15.15 -2.18
C PRO A 3 -0.05 -14.68 -2.38
N PRO A 4 0.67 -15.22 -3.37
CA PRO A 4 2.02 -14.77 -3.69
C PRO A 4 2.02 -13.27 -3.97
N ARG A 5 2.97 -12.52 -3.40
CA ARG A 5 3.15 -11.08 -3.68
C ARG A 5 3.24 -10.77 -5.18
N ARG A 6 3.76 -11.72 -5.95
CA ARG A 6 3.82 -11.66 -7.42
C ARG A 6 2.43 -11.45 -8.05
N ASN A 7 1.41 -12.19 -7.63
CA ASN A 7 0.06 -12.05 -8.19
C ASN A 7 -0.52 -10.65 -7.95
N LEU A 8 -0.19 -10.03 -6.83
CA LEU A 8 -0.61 -8.67 -6.51
C LEU A 8 0.13 -7.64 -7.38
N LEU A 9 1.44 -7.78 -7.54
CA LEU A 9 2.23 -6.89 -8.41
C LEU A 9 1.80 -7.00 -9.87
N ASP A 10 1.54 -8.22 -10.35
CA ASP A 10 1.06 -8.47 -11.71
C ASP A 10 -0.33 -7.84 -11.93
N ALA A 11 -1.22 -7.91 -10.94
CA ALA A 11 -2.54 -7.27 -11.00
C ALA A 11 -2.46 -5.74 -10.97
N LEU A 12 -1.49 -5.16 -10.24
CA LEU A 12 -1.25 -3.72 -10.22
C LEU A 12 -0.52 -3.22 -11.47
N GLY A 13 0.13 -4.11 -12.23
CA GLY A 13 0.88 -3.76 -13.44
C GLY A 13 2.13 -2.92 -13.19
N VAL A 14 2.69 -2.97 -11.97
CA VAL A 14 3.85 -2.17 -11.55
C VAL A 14 4.87 -3.01 -10.80
N GLU A 15 6.13 -2.58 -10.84
CA GLU A 15 7.17 -3.10 -9.96
C GLU A 15 7.34 -2.17 -8.75
N LEU A 16 7.49 -2.76 -7.56
CA LEU A 16 7.76 -2.02 -6.33
C LEU A 16 8.95 -2.65 -5.60
N PRO A 17 9.81 -1.84 -4.95
CA PRO A 17 10.80 -2.36 -4.01
C PRO A 17 10.15 -3.20 -2.92
N GLU A 18 10.79 -4.31 -2.53
CA GLU A 18 10.22 -5.27 -1.58
C GLU A 18 9.89 -4.64 -0.21
N ASP A 19 10.75 -3.74 0.28
CA ASP A 19 10.55 -3.04 1.55
C ASP A 19 9.35 -2.08 1.47
N LEU A 20 9.15 -1.43 0.33
CA LEU A 20 8.02 -0.52 0.13
C LEU A 20 6.71 -1.30 0.05
N LEU A 21 6.68 -2.42 -0.69
CA LEU A 21 5.51 -3.29 -0.73
C LEU A 21 5.20 -3.88 0.65
N THR A 22 6.22 -4.25 1.41
CA THR A 22 6.05 -4.74 2.79
C THR A 22 5.44 -3.65 3.67
N LEU A 23 5.96 -2.42 3.61
CA LEU A 23 5.42 -1.28 4.34
C LEU A 23 3.96 -1.00 3.96
N ALA A 24 3.64 -0.98 2.65
CA ALA A 24 2.28 -0.73 2.15
C ALA A 24 1.26 -1.77 2.64
N LEU A 25 1.70 -3.02 2.85
CA LEU A 25 0.88 -4.13 3.35
C LEU A 25 0.92 -4.28 4.88
N THR A 26 1.63 -3.42 5.61
CA THR A 26 1.77 -3.51 7.07
C THR A 26 0.67 -2.71 7.77
N HIS A 27 -0.41 -3.40 8.13
CA HIS A 27 -1.48 -2.83 8.93
C HIS A 27 -1.02 -2.56 10.38
N ARG A 28 -1.59 -1.51 11.01
CA ARG A 28 -1.26 -1.10 12.37
C ARG A 28 -1.37 -2.21 13.43
N SER A 29 -2.37 -3.10 13.34
CA SER A 29 -2.52 -4.21 14.29
C SER A 29 -1.32 -5.15 14.26
N TYR A 30 -0.87 -5.52 13.05
CA TYR A 30 0.31 -6.36 12.86
C TYR A 30 1.56 -5.66 13.38
N ALA A 31 1.73 -4.38 13.08
CA ALA A 31 2.86 -3.60 13.53
C ALA A 31 2.97 -3.54 15.06
N TYR A 32 1.85 -3.34 15.77
CA TYR A 32 1.83 -3.30 17.23
C TYR A 32 2.20 -4.65 17.86
N GLU A 33 1.72 -5.76 17.29
CA GLU A 33 2.03 -7.11 17.78
C GLU A 33 3.50 -7.49 17.57
N HIS A 34 4.19 -6.87 16.60
CA HIS A 34 5.55 -7.23 16.18
C HIS A 34 6.61 -6.18 16.56
N GLY A 35 6.39 -5.45 17.66
CA GLY A 35 7.39 -4.55 18.22
C GLY A 35 7.37 -3.13 17.67
N GLY A 36 6.21 -2.66 17.19
CA GLY A 36 6.03 -1.28 16.74
C GLY A 36 6.69 -0.99 15.40
N LEU A 37 6.50 -1.90 14.43
CA LEU A 37 6.99 -1.70 13.07
C LEU A 37 6.37 -0.44 12.42
N PRO A 38 7.01 0.16 11.41
CA PRO A 38 6.36 1.19 10.59
C PRO A 38 5.07 0.67 9.96
N THR A 39 4.03 1.49 9.92
CA THR A 39 2.70 1.16 9.39
C THR A 39 2.48 1.76 8.00
N ASN A 40 1.48 1.24 7.29
CA ASN A 40 1.02 1.78 6.01
C ASN A 40 0.24 3.10 6.13
N GLU A 41 -0.09 3.59 7.33
CA GLU A 41 -0.99 4.74 7.56
C GLU A 41 -0.53 6.01 6.81
N ARG A 42 0.79 6.25 6.69
CA ARG A 42 1.32 7.38 5.91
C ARG A 42 1.17 7.20 4.39
N LEU A 43 1.29 5.96 3.91
CA LEU A 43 1.10 5.63 2.50
C LEU A 43 -0.38 5.65 2.13
N GLU A 44 -1.26 5.24 3.05
CA GLU A 44 -2.71 5.35 2.91
C GLU A 44 -3.12 6.83 2.74
N PHE A 45 -2.65 7.71 3.63
CA PHE A 45 -2.92 9.14 3.54
C PHE A 45 -2.45 9.75 2.20
N LEU A 46 -1.26 9.35 1.74
CA LEU A 46 -0.77 9.78 0.42
C LEU A 46 -1.62 9.23 -0.72
N GLY A 47 -1.99 7.95 -0.66
CA GLY A 47 -2.80 7.28 -1.66
C GLY A 47 -4.19 7.90 -1.81
N ASP A 48 -4.81 8.31 -0.70
CA ASP A 48 -6.10 9.00 -0.70
C ASP A 48 -6.03 10.34 -1.45
N ALA A 49 -5.00 11.15 -1.18
CA ALA A 49 -4.79 12.41 -1.88
C ALA A 49 -4.52 12.23 -3.39
N VAL A 50 -3.69 11.24 -3.76
CA VAL A 50 -3.39 10.93 -5.17
C VAL A 50 -4.64 10.46 -5.90
N LEU A 51 -5.37 9.48 -5.32
CA LEU A 51 -6.59 8.95 -5.92
C LEU A 51 -7.65 10.04 -6.05
N GLY A 52 -7.84 10.86 -5.01
CA GLY A 52 -8.78 11.97 -5.01
C GLY A 52 -8.47 12.98 -6.13
N LEU A 53 -7.20 13.35 -6.31
CA LEU A 53 -6.78 14.23 -7.39
C LEU A 53 -7.05 13.62 -8.77
N THR A 54 -6.61 12.38 -9.01
CA THR A 54 -6.75 11.71 -10.32
C THR A 54 -8.21 11.53 -10.72
N ILE A 55 -9.07 11.11 -9.79
CA ILE A 55 -10.51 10.95 -10.10
C ILE A 55 -11.20 12.29 -10.31
N THR A 56 -10.78 13.34 -9.58
CA THR A 56 -11.31 14.68 -9.82
C THR A 56 -10.95 15.19 -11.22
N ASP A 57 -9.69 15.00 -11.64
CA ASP A 57 -9.19 15.39 -12.97
C ASP A 57 -9.88 14.63 -14.11
N GLU A 58 -10.19 13.34 -13.92
CA GLU A 58 -10.93 12.56 -14.93
C GLU A 58 -12.39 12.99 -15.08
N LEU A 59 -12.98 13.61 -14.05
CA LEU A 59 -14.40 14.00 -14.03
C LEU A 59 -14.67 15.45 -14.45
N PHE A 60 -13.66 16.32 -14.45
CA PHE A 60 -13.82 17.78 -14.63
C PHE A 60 -12.77 18.38 -15.58
#